data_AF-A0A960W6X4-F1
#
_entry.id   AF-A0A960W6X4-F1
#
_cell.length_a   1.000
_cell.length_b   1.000
_cell.length_c   1.000
_cell.angle_alpha   90.00
_cell.angle_beta   90.00
_cell.angle_gamma   90.00
#
_symmetry.space_group_name_H-M   'P 1'
#
loop_
_entity.id
_entity.type
_entity.pdbx_description
1 polymer ?
#
loop_
_entity_poly.entity_id
_entity_poly.type
_entity_poly.pdbx_seq_one_letter_code
_entity_poly.pdbx_strand_id
1 'polypeptide(L)'
;MIKKCFFLLILSVIMSVLFFIRYKFEWKISTFDEWSEYLVANSIYKSIDRGIFFKGGYMAEVGRPGIEKLHRKDFNAETYSVYDRQFGLQYKMFSIFAPSDKNLFLRYYYLLKIVTVFMLACVLNILVYAVKKEFGFVSAVTLFLLLIASDSIVFYSFNLYWVAYTLFLPFAMAWLLLPNIIERNRYLPFYALIAFLVMIKALCGLEFITNVAASPIIPLIYYELKRNTAVSVLFKKMAGIAVSGMIGVAIAVMITLVQGFFYFGSFSKAIEPIVKKILIRTLGDAGSNELVVQFDIYDTVRTFVMFLKKAMFFDHIPIFIILAAGVLFLIMCRSVLKAMRKPRGINDTVPARTIYALSMAVLASFAVSFSWFAVAFGHTRYHDLHCTILMFLPLFCMLFASVPFVLKTFYCCLIKKRLN
;
A
#
# COMPACT_ATOMS: atom_id res chain seq x y z
N MET A 1 15.72 -14.56 19.45
CA MET A 1 14.65 -14.40 18.43
C MET A 1 13.29 -14.15 19.09
N ILE A 2 12.87 -15.01 20.03
CA ILE A 2 11.58 -14.95 20.75
C ILE A 2 11.27 -13.57 21.36
N LYS A 3 12.19 -12.97 22.12
CA LYS A 3 11.99 -11.62 22.73
C LYS A 3 11.68 -10.52 21.70
N LYS A 4 12.24 -10.61 20.48
CA LYS A 4 12.02 -9.63 19.40
C LYS A 4 10.65 -9.82 18.75
N CYS A 5 10.24 -11.07 18.51
CA CYS A 5 8.92 -11.40 18.00
C CYS A 5 7.83 -10.97 18.99
N PHE A 6 8.04 -11.21 20.30
CA PHE A 6 7.12 -10.80 21.36
C PHE A 6 6.98 -9.27 21.44
N PHE A 7 8.08 -8.53 21.33
CA PHE A 7 8.03 -7.06 21.29
C PHE A 7 7.24 -6.53 20.08
N LEU A 8 7.46 -7.09 18.89
CA LEU A 8 6.69 -6.70 17.70
C LEU A 8 5.21 -7.04 17.84
N LEU A 9 4.88 -8.18 18.45
CA LEU A 9 3.50 -8.57 18.73
C LEU A 9 2.81 -7.54 19.63
N ILE A 10 3.46 -7.15 20.74
CA ILE A 10 2.92 -6.12 21.64
C ILE A 10 2.71 -4.80 20.91
N LEU A 11 3.69 -4.34 20.12
CA LEU A 11 3.54 -3.11 19.35
C LEU A 11 2.40 -3.18 18.34
N SER A 12 2.16 -4.35 17.73
CA SER A 12 1.03 -4.55 16.82
C SER A 12 -0.30 -4.48 17.55
N VAL A 13 -0.40 -5.07 18.75
CA VAL A 13 -1.61 -4.93 19.59
C VAL A 13 -1.85 -3.47 19.94
N ILE A 14 -0.83 -2.73 20.38
CA ILE A 14 -0.93 -1.30 20.72
C ILE A 14 -1.40 -0.49 19.50
N MET A 15 -0.75 -0.66 18.34
CA MET A 15 -1.12 0.06 17.11
C MET A 15 -2.56 -0.27 16.68
N SER A 16 -2.98 -1.54 16.76
CA SER A 16 -4.37 -1.91 16.49
C SER A 16 -5.35 -1.20 17.41
N VAL A 17 -5.10 -1.20 18.72
CA VAL A 17 -5.97 -0.51 19.70
C VAL A 17 -6.06 0.98 19.38
N LEU A 18 -4.95 1.62 19.01
CA LEU A 18 -4.93 3.03 18.63
C LEU A 18 -5.73 3.29 17.34
N PHE A 19 -5.62 2.41 16.34
CA PHE A 19 -6.48 2.47 15.16
C PHE A 19 -7.97 2.32 15.51
N PHE A 20 -8.33 1.42 16.44
CA PHE A 20 -9.71 1.26 16.93
C PHE A 20 -10.23 2.50 17.65
N ILE A 21 -9.41 3.11 18.49
CA ILE A 21 -9.75 4.35 19.18
C ILE A 21 -10.06 5.42 18.12
N ARG A 22 -9.14 5.64 17.17
CA ARG A 22 -9.34 6.63 16.10
C ARG A 22 -10.58 6.35 15.25
N TYR A 23 -10.79 5.09 14.86
CA TYR A 23 -11.95 4.66 14.09
C TYR A 23 -13.29 5.04 14.75
N LYS A 24 -13.37 4.98 16.09
CA LYS A 24 -14.59 5.34 16.83
C LYS A 24 -14.83 6.85 16.93
N PHE A 25 -13.79 7.66 16.94
CA PHE A 25 -13.91 9.11 17.16
C PHE A 25 -14.16 9.92 15.88
N GLU A 26 -13.99 9.33 14.69
CA GLU A 26 -14.13 10.05 13.43
C GLU A 26 -15.19 9.40 12.51
N TRP A 27 -16.36 10.04 12.40
CA TRP A 27 -17.49 9.53 11.60
C TRP A 27 -17.14 9.31 10.13
N LYS A 28 -16.28 10.17 9.53
CA LYS A 28 -15.75 10.00 8.17
C LYS A 28 -15.01 8.66 7.97
N ILE A 29 -14.43 8.08 9.03
CA ILE A 29 -13.75 6.77 8.97
C ILE A 29 -14.76 5.63 8.90
N SER A 30 -15.90 5.77 9.56
CA SER A 30 -16.90 4.69 9.65
C SER A 30 -17.62 4.39 8.33
N THR A 31 -17.69 5.36 7.41
CA THR A 31 -18.37 5.26 6.11
C THR A 31 -17.41 5.16 4.91
N PHE A 32 -16.13 4.86 5.15
CA PHE A 32 -15.13 4.77 4.09
C PHE A 32 -15.36 3.55 3.18
N ASP A 33 -15.57 3.82 1.89
CA ASP A 33 -15.73 2.83 0.82
C ASP A 33 -16.71 1.68 1.12
N GLU A 34 -17.90 2.04 1.58
CA GLU A 34 -18.95 1.08 1.93
C GLU A 34 -19.32 0.14 0.78
N TRP A 35 -19.27 0.61 -0.47
CA TRP A 35 -19.60 -0.21 -1.64
C TRP A 35 -18.69 -1.43 -1.77
N SER A 36 -17.39 -1.20 -1.73
CA SER A 36 -16.40 -2.27 -1.83
C SER A 36 -16.45 -3.16 -0.58
N GLU A 37 -16.68 -2.58 0.59
CA GLU A 37 -16.88 -3.33 1.84
C GLU A 37 -18.07 -4.30 1.74
N TYR A 38 -19.21 -3.81 1.26
CA TYR A 38 -20.42 -4.61 1.07
C TYR A 38 -20.22 -5.72 0.04
N LEU A 39 -19.44 -5.48 -1.02
CA LEU A 39 -19.11 -6.52 -1.99
C LEU A 39 -18.49 -7.75 -1.32
N VAL A 40 -17.54 -7.55 -0.41
CA VAL A 40 -16.89 -8.65 0.33
C VAL A 40 -17.83 -9.26 1.37
N ALA A 41 -18.48 -8.43 2.19
CA ALA A 41 -19.39 -8.88 3.24
C ALA A 41 -20.54 -9.72 2.67
N ASN A 42 -21.16 -9.27 1.56
CA ASN A 42 -22.22 -9.98 0.87
C ASN A 42 -21.75 -11.33 0.32
N SER A 43 -20.54 -11.36 -0.24
CA SER A 43 -19.98 -12.60 -0.79
C SER A 43 -19.75 -13.64 0.31
N ILE A 44 -19.23 -13.24 1.47
CA ILE A 44 -19.06 -14.11 2.64
C ILE A 44 -20.43 -14.58 3.16
N TYR A 45 -21.39 -13.67 3.32
CA TYR A 45 -22.73 -14.03 3.81
C TYR A 45 -23.42 -15.04 2.89
N LYS A 46 -23.27 -14.90 1.57
CA LYS A 46 -23.84 -15.82 0.59
C LYS A 46 -23.10 -17.15 0.54
N SER A 47 -21.80 -17.17 0.76
CA SER A 47 -21.04 -18.42 0.78
C SER A 47 -21.44 -19.35 1.94
N ILE A 48 -22.01 -18.82 3.03
CA ILE A 48 -22.52 -19.64 4.15
C ILE A 48 -23.61 -20.63 3.66
N ASP A 49 -24.52 -20.18 2.79
CA ASP A 49 -25.60 -21.05 2.27
C ASP A 49 -25.24 -21.73 0.95
N ARG A 50 -24.55 -21.01 0.06
CA ARG A 50 -24.38 -21.41 -1.35
C ARG A 50 -23.00 -21.96 -1.66
N GLY A 51 -22.09 -21.91 -0.68
CA GLY A 51 -20.68 -22.29 -0.85
C GLY A 51 -19.85 -21.20 -1.52
N ILE A 52 -18.52 -21.30 -1.35
CA ILE A 52 -17.53 -20.32 -1.81
C ILE A 52 -17.46 -20.23 -3.34
N PHE A 53 -17.79 -21.32 -4.03
CA PHE A 53 -17.79 -21.44 -5.50
C PHE A 53 -19.12 -21.07 -6.16
N PHE A 54 -20.10 -20.58 -5.40
CA PHE A 54 -21.35 -20.06 -5.96
C PHE A 54 -21.05 -19.00 -7.03
N LYS A 55 -21.78 -19.08 -8.17
CA LYS A 55 -21.53 -18.26 -9.38
C LYS A 55 -20.05 -18.24 -9.81
N GLY A 56 -19.44 -19.42 -9.88
CA GLY A 56 -18.06 -19.59 -10.32
C GLY A 56 -17.01 -19.05 -9.34
N GLY A 57 -17.40 -18.80 -8.09
CA GLY A 57 -16.52 -18.20 -7.09
C GLY A 57 -16.18 -16.74 -7.37
N TYR A 58 -17.10 -16.00 -7.98
CA TYR A 58 -17.02 -14.54 -8.04
C TYR A 58 -17.72 -13.92 -6.83
N MET A 59 -17.33 -12.68 -6.50
CA MET A 59 -18.05 -11.93 -5.48
C MET A 59 -19.45 -11.56 -5.97
N ALA A 60 -20.39 -11.51 -5.02
CA ALA A 60 -21.76 -11.13 -5.27
C ALA A 60 -21.92 -9.60 -5.18
N GLU A 61 -22.16 -8.96 -6.33
CA GLU A 61 -22.44 -7.54 -6.40
C GLU A 61 -23.94 -7.29 -6.19
N VAL A 62 -24.21 -6.30 -5.34
CA VAL A 62 -25.53 -6.05 -4.77
C VAL A 62 -25.80 -4.56 -4.75
N GLY A 63 -26.93 -4.10 -5.29
CA GLY A 63 -27.30 -2.68 -5.21
C GLY A 63 -27.52 -2.24 -3.75
N ARG A 64 -26.84 -1.18 -3.31
CA ARG A 64 -26.76 -0.57 -1.95
C ARG A 64 -27.69 -1.13 -0.83
N PRO A 65 -27.47 -2.34 -0.27
CA PRO A 65 -28.09 -2.68 1.00
C PRO A 65 -27.04 -2.45 2.09
N GLY A 66 -27.23 -1.45 2.96
CA GLY A 66 -26.35 -1.31 4.13
C GLY A 66 -26.23 -2.63 4.91
N ILE A 67 -25.13 -2.87 5.62
CA ILE A 67 -24.86 -4.15 6.34
C ILE A 67 -26.05 -4.58 7.23
N GLU A 68 -26.75 -3.64 7.84
CA GLU A 68 -27.91 -3.90 8.68
C GLU A 68 -29.13 -4.45 7.92
N LYS A 69 -29.24 -4.16 6.61
CA LYS A 69 -30.29 -4.70 5.74
C LYS A 69 -30.02 -6.14 5.31
N LEU A 70 -28.79 -6.64 5.43
CA LEU A 70 -28.47 -8.06 5.19
C LEU A 70 -29.07 -9.00 6.25
N HIS A 71 -29.34 -8.45 7.44
CA HIS A 71 -30.01 -9.16 8.53
C HIS A 71 -31.54 -9.16 8.43
N ARG A 72 -32.15 -8.32 7.57
CA ARG A 72 -33.59 -8.36 7.33
C ARG A 72 -33.88 -9.40 6.24
N LYS A 73 -34.82 -10.30 6.52
CA LYS A 73 -35.24 -11.44 5.69
C LYS A 73 -35.77 -11.06 4.30
N ASP A 74 -35.87 -9.77 3.97
CA ASP A 74 -36.50 -9.27 2.74
C ASP A 74 -35.53 -9.18 1.54
N PHE A 75 -34.26 -9.56 1.72
CA PHE A 75 -33.27 -9.44 0.65
C PHE A 75 -33.26 -10.68 -0.25
N ASN A 76 -34.15 -10.67 -1.25
CA ASN A 76 -34.35 -11.76 -2.21
C ASN A 76 -33.01 -12.11 -2.91
N ALA A 77 -32.71 -13.42 -3.06
CA ALA A 77 -31.41 -13.96 -3.47
C ALA A 77 -31.17 -13.95 -5.00
N GLU A 78 -32.15 -13.50 -5.79
CA GLU A 78 -32.12 -13.58 -7.26
C GLU A 78 -31.62 -12.29 -7.95
N THR A 79 -31.60 -11.14 -7.27
CA THR A 79 -31.23 -9.83 -7.85
C THR A 79 -29.75 -9.44 -7.68
N TYR A 80 -28.80 -10.29 -8.10
CA TYR A 80 -27.35 -10.05 -7.92
C TYR A 80 -26.58 -10.25 -9.21
N SER A 81 -25.69 -9.32 -9.53
CA SER A 81 -24.65 -9.49 -10.55
C SER A 81 -23.41 -10.17 -9.96
N VAL A 82 -22.60 -10.77 -10.84
CA VAL A 82 -21.24 -11.19 -10.46
C VAL A 82 -20.29 -10.01 -10.58
N TYR A 83 -19.39 -9.86 -9.62
CA TYR A 83 -18.25 -8.96 -9.78
C TYR A 83 -17.10 -9.74 -10.43
N ASP A 84 -17.07 -9.71 -11.75
CA ASP A 84 -16.20 -10.48 -12.65
C ASP A 84 -14.83 -9.84 -12.94
N ARG A 85 -14.51 -8.77 -12.22
CA ARG A 85 -13.35 -7.91 -12.50
C ARG A 85 -12.08 -8.33 -11.75
N GLN A 86 -12.18 -9.29 -10.82
CA GLN A 86 -11.05 -9.83 -10.06
C GLN A 86 -11.34 -11.24 -9.55
N PHE A 87 -10.27 -11.97 -9.18
CA PHE A 87 -10.39 -13.29 -8.59
C PHE A 87 -11.09 -13.27 -7.21
N GLY A 88 -10.87 -12.25 -6.38
CA GLY A 88 -11.53 -12.13 -5.08
C GLY A 88 -10.93 -13.03 -4.00
N LEU A 89 -9.59 -13.19 -3.97
CA LEU A 89 -8.93 -14.04 -2.98
C LEU A 89 -9.31 -13.69 -1.53
N GLN A 90 -9.49 -12.40 -1.23
CA GLN A 90 -9.86 -11.92 0.10
C GLN A 90 -11.17 -12.52 0.60
N TYR A 91 -12.24 -12.45 -0.20
CA TYR A 91 -13.52 -12.98 0.23
C TYR A 91 -13.46 -14.50 0.33
N LYS A 92 -12.76 -15.18 -0.60
CA LYS A 92 -12.58 -16.64 -0.58
C LYS A 92 -11.91 -17.08 0.72
N MET A 93 -10.79 -16.44 1.08
CA MET A 93 -10.08 -16.73 2.33
C MET A 93 -10.93 -16.46 3.57
N PHE A 94 -11.67 -15.35 3.60
CA PHE A 94 -12.58 -15.05 4.69
C PHE A 94 -13.79 -16.00 4.75
N SER A 95 -14.20 -16.57 3.62
CA SER A 95 -15.35 -17.48 3.56
C SER A 95 -15.01 -18.89 4.06
N ILE A 96 -13.74 -19.31 3.98
CA ILE A 96 -13.28 -20.62 4.49
C ILE A 96 -13.57 -20.77 5.99
N PHE A 97 -13.48 -19.68 6.75
CA PHE A 97 -13.69 -19.67 8.20
C PHE A 97 -15.06 -19.10 8.61
N ALA A 98 -15.97 -18.88 7.64
CA ALA A 98 -17.29 -18.34 7.94
C ALA A 98 -18.11 -19.32 8.78
N PRO A 99 -18.90 -18.82 9.76
CA PRO A 99 -19.75 -19.68 10.57
C PRO A 99 -20.85 -20.31 9.72
N SER A 100 -21.25 -21.53 10.05
CA SER A 100 -22.39 -22.19 9.40
C SER A 100 -23.73 -21.54 9.78
N ASP A 101 -23.82 -20.93 10.97
CA ASP A 101 -24.99 -20.16 11.41
C ASP A 101 -24.89 -18.69 10.97
N LYS A 102 -25.82 -18.27 10.11
CA LYS A 102 -25.95 -16.89 9.63
C LYS A 102 -26.20 -15.87 10.73
N ASN A 103 -26.80 -16.26 11.86
CA ASN A 103 -27.02 -15.34 12.97
C ASN A 103 -25.70 -14.85 13.59
N LEU A 104 -24.61 -15.61 13.40
CA LEU A 104 -23.27 -15.24 13.86
C LEU A 104 -22.51 -14.36 12.86
N PHE A 105 -23.06 -14.12 11.66
CA PHE A 105 -22.37 -13.41 10.58
C PHE A 105 -21.90 -12.02 10.99
N LEU A 106 -22.75 -11.22 11.66
CA LEU A 106 -22.36 -9.86 12.06
C LEU A 106 -21.17 -9.88 13.02
N ARG A 107 -21.17 -10.82 13.97
CA ARG A 107 -20.07 -11.01 14.92
C ARG A 107 -18.79 -11.43 14.21
N TYR A 108 -18.92 -12.33 13.23
CA TYR A 108 -17.81 -12.77 12.37
C TYR A 108 -17.26 -11.64 11.49
N TYR A 109 -18.12 -10.82 10.90
CA TYR A 109 -17.73 -9.65 10.12
C TYR A 109 -16.85 -8.68 10.93
N TYR A 110 -17.26 -8.31 12.14
CA TYR A 110 -16.42 -7.45 12.99
C TYR A 110 -15.13 -8.14 13.45
N LEU A 111 -15.14 -9.46 13.66
CA LEU A 111 -13.92 -10.22 13.94
C LEU A 111 -12.94 -10.13 12.77
N LEU A 112 -13.41 -10.24 11.52
CA LEU A 112 -12.57 -10.07 10.34
C LEU A 112 -11.94 -8.69 10.30
N LYS A 113 -12.69 -7.62 10.62
CA LYS A 113 -12.13 -6.26 10.69
C LYS A 113 -11.02 -6.15 11.75
N ILE A 114 -11.21 -6.77 12.92
CA ILE A 114 -10.15 -6.83 13.96
C ILE A 114 -8.90 -7.54 13.41
N VAL A 115 -9.08 -8.66 12.72
CA VAL A 115 -7.97 -9.42 12.12
C VAL A 115 -7.25 -8.59 11.04
N THR A 116 -7.97 -7.92 10.14
CA THR A 116 -7.33 -7.11 9.08
C THR A 116 -6.55 -5.94 9.64
N VAL A 117 -7.09 -5.24 10.65
CA VAL A 117 -6.40 -4.16 11.38
C VAL A 117 -5.13 -4.68 12.01
N PHE A 118 -5.19 -5.83 12.70
CA PHE A 118 -4.04 -6.44 13.34
C PHE A 118 -2.97 -6.90 12.35
N MET A 119 -3.36 -7.46 11.21
CA MET A 119 -2.44 -7.84 10.15
C MET A 119 -1.74 -6.61 9.55
N LEU A 120 -2.46 -5.49 9.35
CA LEU A 120 -1.83 -4.24 8.90
C LEU A 120 -0.86 -3.71 9.95
N ALA A 121 -1.25 -3.69 11.23
CA ALA A 121 -0.39 -3.26 12.32
C ALA A 121 0.91 -4.10 12.38
N CYS A 122 0.83 -5.41 12.15
CA CYS A 122 2.01 -6.27 12.03
C CYS A 122 2.93 -5.84 10.89
N VAL A 123 2.40 -5.60 9.69
CA VAL A 123 3.18 -5.18 8.53
C VAL A 123 3.83 -3.81 8.74
N LEU A 124 3.09 -2.85 9.29
CA LEU A 124 3.61 -1.52 9.59
C LEU A 124 4.68 -1.55 10.69
N ASN A 125 4.54 -2.41 11.70
CA ASN A 125 5.57 -2.57 12.74
C ASN A 125 6.84 -3.26 12.24
N ILE A 126 6.77 -4.08 11.19
CA ILE A 126 7.97 -4.55 10.49
C ILE A 126 8.75 -3.36 9.92
N LEU A 127 8.06 -2.39 9.30
CA LEU A 127 8.68 -1.15 8.79
C LEU A 127 9.27 -0.31 9.93
N VAL A 128 8.50 -0.06 10.99
CA VAL A 128 8.98 0.70 12.18
C VAL A 128 10.23 0.05 12.77
N TYR A 129 10.27 -1.27 12.82
CA TYR A 129 11.45 -2.01 13.31
C TYR A 129 12.65 -1.92 12.37
N ALA A 130 12.44 -2.04 11.05
CA ALA A 130 13.51 -1.84 10.08
C ALA A 130 14.08 -0.42 10.18
N VAL A 131 13.22 0.59 10.28
CA VAL A 131 13.60 2.00 10.50
C VAL A 131 14.34 2.19 11.83
N LYS A 132 13.91 1.53 12.91
CA LYS A 132 14.63 1.59 14.21
C LYS A 132 16.06 1.09 14.08
N LYS A 133 16.26 0.00 13.35
CA LYS A 133 17.61 -0.57 13.13
C LYS A 133 18.48 0.35 12.27
N GLU A 134 17.89 0.94 11.26
CA GLU A 134 18.63 1.68 10.23
C GLU A 134 18.89 3.13 10.62
N PHE A 135 17.87 3.81 11.16
CA PHE A 135 17.86 5.25 11.41
C PHE A 135 17.77 5.60 12.91
N GLY A 136 17.52 4.60 13.76
CA GLY A 136 17.48 4.75 15.22
C GLY A 136 16.09 4.99 15.78
N PHE A 137 16.03 5.09 17.11
CA PHE A 137 14.78 5.11 17.88
C PHE A 137 13.87 6.30 17.56
N VAL A 138 14.43 7.51 17.42
CA VAL A 138 13.64 8.73 17.17
C VAL A 138 12.88 8.60 15.84
N SER A 139 13.56 8.23 14.75
CA SER A 139 12.91 7.98 13.45
C SER A 139 11.82 6.92 13.52
N ALA A 140 12.02 5.86 14.32
CA ALA A 140 11.02 4.81 14.48
C ALA A 140 9.77 5.30 15.22
N VAL A 141 9.94 6.07 16.31
CA VAL A 141 8.81 6.67 17.05
C VAL A 141 8.07 7.66 16.17
N THR A 142 8.78 8.52 15.42
CA THR A 142 8.15 9.46 14.48
C THR A 142 7.32 8.72 13.43
N LEU A 143 7.89 7.69 12.80
CA LEU A 143 7.15 6.88 11.83
C LEU A 143 5.92 6.21 12.48
N PHE A 144 6.06 5.61 13.66
CA PHE A 144 4.96 4.96 14.37
C PHE A 144 3.81 5.94 14.66
N LEU A 145 4.11 7.10 15.23
CA LEU A 145 3.12 8.11 15.56
C LEU A 145 2.41 8.67 14.33
N LEU A 146 3.15 8.93 13.24
CA LEU A 146 2.58 9.46 12.01
C LEU A 146 1.77 8.40 11.25
N LEU A 147 2.12 7.11 11.33
CA LEU A 147 1.26 6.05 10.78
C LEU A 147 -0.07 5.96 11.53
N ILE A 148 -0.05 6.11 12.86
CA ILE A 148 -1.27 6.13 13.69
C ILE A 148 -2.10 7.38 13.44
N ALA A 149 -1.46 8.53 13.28
CA ALA A 149 -2.11 9.80 13.01
C ALA A 149 -2.66 9.94 11.58
N SER A 150 -2.44 8.96 10.70
CA SER A 150 -2.94 9.01 9.31
C SER A 150 -4.37 8.52 9.15
N ASP A 151 -5.25 9.40 8.70
CA ASP A 151 -6.65 9.05 8.37
C ASP A 151 -6.70 7.99 7.27
N SER A 152 -5.89 8.15 6.20
CA SER A 152 -5.81 7.18 5.10
C SER A 152 -5.44 5.79 5.59
N ILE A 153 -4.45 5.67 6.49
CA ILE A 153 -4.06 4.36 7.03
C ILE A 153 -5.19 3.77 7.86
N VAL A 154 -5.85 4.59 8.70
CA VAL A 154 -6.96 4.13 9.53
C VAL A 154 -8.15 3.71 8.66
N PHE A 155 -8.57 4.49 7.67
CA PHE A 155 -9.63 4.17 6.70
C PHE A 155 -9.44 2.77 6.09
N TYR A 156 -8.22 2.52 5.60
CA TYR A 156 -7.87 1.28 4.92
C TYR A 156 -7.71 0.08 5.86
N SER A 157 -7.40 0.31 7.14
CA SER A 157 -7.12 -0.77 8.10
C SER A 157 -8.35 -1.65 8.41
N PHE A 158 -9.55 -1.05 8.38
CA PHE A 158 -10.80 -1.72 8.73
C PHE A 158 -11.53 -2.33 7.54
N ASN A 159 -11.12 -2.02 6.31
CA ASN A 159 -11.88 -2.39 5.11
C ASN A 159 -11.43 -3.76 4.58
N LEU A 160 -12.39 -4.70 4.49
CA LEU A 160 -12.20 -6.08 4.07
C LEU A 160 -11.95 -6.22 2.57
N TYR A 161 -12.33 -5.22 1.76
CA TYR A 161 -12.02 -5.22 0.33
C TYR A 161 -10.58 -4.88 0.05
N TRP A 162 -10.07 -3.82 0.69
CA TRP A 162 -8.74 -3.30 0.39
C TRP A 162 -7.61 -4.16 0.94
N VAL A 163 -7.87 -4.89 2.04
CA VAL A 163 -6.92 -5.82 2.66
C VAL A 163 -5.55 -5.14 2.80
N ALA A 164 -5.55 -3.96 3.44
CA ALA A 164 -4.47 -2.98 3.31
C ALA A 164 -3.08 -3.52 3.67
N TYR A 165 -2.99 -4.53 4.53
CA TYR A 165 -1.71 -5.18 4.84
C TYR A 165 -1.02 -5.73 3.58
N THR A 166 -1.75 -6.20 2.57
CA THR A 166 -1.18 -6.68 1.30
C THR A 166 -0.59 -5.56 0.44
N LEU A 167 -1.05 -4.31 0.60
CA LEU A 167 -0.47 -3.15 -0.08
C LEU A 167 0.97 -2.91 0.40
N PHE A 168 1.16 -2.89 1.72
CA PHE A 168 2.45 -2.54 2.33
C PHE A 168 3.44 -3.71 2.41
N LEU A 169 2.95 -4.95 2.30
CA LEU A 169 3.75 -6.15 2.57
C LEU A 169 4.99 -6.28 1.68
N PRO A 170 4.95 -6.08 0.33
CA PRO A 170 6.16 -6.13 -0.50
C PRO A 170 7.23 -5.12 -0.06
N PHE A 171 6.83 -3.89 0.23
CA PHE A 171 7.72 -2.82 0.70
C PHE A 171 8.32 -3.12 2.08
N ALA A 172 7.49 -3.56 3.03
CA ALA A 172 7.91 -3.92 4.38
C ALA A 172 8.91 -5.07 4.39
N MET A 173 8.62 -6.12 3.62
CA MET A 173 9.51 -7.27 3.49
C MET A 173 10.83 -6.89 2.81
N ALA A 174 10.80 -6.00 1.81
CA ALA A 174 12.02 -5.51 1.18
C ALA A 174 12.92 -4.75 2.16
N TRP A 175 12.36 -3.82 2.94
CA TRP A 175 13.10 -3.12 4.00
C TRP A 175 13.73 -4.07 5.03
N LEU A 176 13.00 -5.10 5.44
CA LEU A 176 13.47 -6.05 6.44
C LEU A 176 14.56 -6.99 5.90
N LEU A 177 14.40 -7.47 4.67
CA LEU A 177 15.19 -8.58 4.13
C LEU A 177 16.42 -8.13 3.34
N LEU A 178 16.35 -6.99 2.64
CA LEU A 178 17.40 -6.55 1.72
C LEU A 178 18.81 -6.52 2.31
N PRO A 179 19.06 -6.06 3.55
CA PRO A 179 20.41 -6.12 4.14
C PRO A 179 21.03 -7.53 4.08
N ASN A 180 20.27 -8.55 4.49
CA ASN A 180 20.73 -9.93 4.48
C ASN A 180 20.80 -10.52 3.06
N ILE A 181 19.86 -10.15 2.18
CA ILE A 181 19.85 -10.60 0.78
C ILE A 181 21.09 -10.09 0.04
N ILE A 182 21.43 -8.83 0.27
CA ILE A 182 22.59 -8.16 -0.33
C ILE A 182 23.89 -8.81 0.17
N GLU A 183 24.03 -9.03 1.48
CA GLU A 183 25.20 -9.68 2.07
C GLU A 183 25.39 -11.12 1.58
N ARG A 184 24.31 -11.88 1.44
CA ARG A 184 24.35 -13.30 1.05
C ARG A 184 24.18 -13.54 -0.45
N ASN A 185 24.05 -12.46 -1.25
CA ASN A 185 23.76 -12.49 -2.68
C ASN A 185 22.54 -13.38 -3.06
N ARG A 186 21.46 -13.35 -2.26
CA ARG A 186 20.28 -14.22 -2.44
C ARG A 186 19.12 -13.54 -3.19
N TYR A 187 19.40 -12.89 -4.31
CA TYR A 187 18.38 -12.11 -5.03
C TYR A 187 17.28 -12.97 -5.65
N LEU A 188 17.59 -14.17 -6.14
CA LEU A 188 16.58 -15.03 -6.78
C LEU A 188 15.41 -15.40 -5.84
N PRO A 189 15.63 -15.95 -4.62
CA PRO A 189 14.52 -16.20 -3.71
C PRO A 189 13.82 -14.91 -3.24
N PHE A 190 14.54 -13.77 -3.19
CA PHE A 190 13.93 -12.48 -2.91
C PHE A 190 12.97 -12.04 -4.03
N TYR A 191 13.37 -12.17 -5.30
CA TYR A 191 12.53 -11.92 -6.47
C TYR A 191 11.29 -12.82 -6.49
N ALA A 192 11.46 -14.11 -6.22
CA ALA A 192 10.33 -15.04 -6.10
C ALA A 192 9.34 -14.64 -4.99
N LEU A 193 9.86 -14.20 -3.84
CA LEU A 193 9.03 -13.67 -2.75
C LEU A 193 8.27 -12.42 -3.20
N ILE A 194 8.92 -11.45 -3.85
CA ILE A 194 8.23 -10.25 -4.34
C ILE A 194 7.13 -10.62 -5.35
N ALA A 195 7.42 -11.50 -6.30
CA ALA A 195 6.41 -11.99 -7.25
C ALA A 195 5.20 -12.61 -6.53
N PHE A 196 5.45 -13.46 -5.52
CA PHE A 196 4.39 -14.05 -4.71
C PHE A 196 3.56 -13.02 -3.95
N LEU A 197 4.20 -12.05 -3.27
CA LEU A 197 3.49 -11.02 -2.50
C LEU A 197 2.64 -10.11 -3.42
N VAL A 198 3.18 -9.74 -4.58
CA VAL A 198 2.44 -8.96 -5.59
C VAL A 198 1.28 -9.76 -6.16
N MET A 199 1.47 -11.05 -6.43
CA MET A 199 0.40 -11.96 -6.86
C MET A 199 -0.75 -12.01 -5.84
N ILE A 200 -0.45 -12.16 -4.54
CA ILE A 200 -1.48 -12.17 -3.49
C ILE A 200 -2.30 -10.88 -3.50
N LYS A 201 -1.66 -9.71 -3.60
CA LYS A 201 -2.39 -8.45 -3.72
C LYS A 201 -3.23 -8.41 -5.00
N ALA A 202 -2.65 -8.78 -6.14
CA ALA A 202 -3.33 -8.77 -7.44
C ALA A 202 -4.55 -9.70 -7.49
N LEU A 203 -4.49 -10.85 -6.82
CA LEU A 203 -5.63 -11.77 -6.66
C LEU A 203 -6.74 -11.19 -5.77
N CYS A 204 -6.40 -10.27 -4.86
CA CYS A 204 -7.38 -9.51 -4.09
C CYS A 204 -7.95 -8.32 -4.88
N GLY A 205 -7.26 -7.89 -5.93
CA GLY A 205 -7.66 -6.78 -6.80
C GLY A 205 -6.45 -6.07 -7.41
N LEU A 206 -6.62 -5.52 -8.61
CA LEU A 206 -5.55 -4.85 -9.37
C LEU A 206 -5.39 -3.36 -9.02
N GLU A 207 -6.15 -2.85 -8.06
CA GLU A 207 -6.03 -1.48 -7.60
C GLU A 207 -4.65 -1.25 -6.97
N PHE A 208 -4.03 -0.13 -7.38
CA PHE A 208 -2.73 0.34 -6.89
C PHE A 208 -1.56 -0.60 -7.22
N ILE A 209 -1.75 -1.54 -8.15
CA ILE A 209 -0.79 -2.64 -8.35
C ILE A 209 0.58 -2.16 -8.83
N THR A 210 0.64 -1.11 -9.65
CA THR A 210 1.91 -0.50 -10.10
C THR A 210 2.72 0.04 -8.93
N ASN A 211 2.04 0.70 -8.00
CA ASN A 211 2.65 1.23 -6.78
C ASN A 211 3.15 0.09 -5.87
N VAL A 212 2.31 -0.92 -5.64
CA VAL A 212 2.64 -2.10 -4.82
C VAL A 212 3.85 -2.85 -5.39
N ALA A 213 3.85 -3.12 -6.70
CA ALA A 213 4.90 -3.86 -7.38
C ALA A 213 6.23 -3.11 -7.45
N ALA A 214 6.20 -1.78 -7.60
CA ALA A 214 7.39 -0.95 -7.67
C ALA A 214 7.92 -0.54 -6.28
N SER A 215 7.11 -0.56 -5.23
CA SER A 215 7.53 -0.16 -3.88
C SER A 215 8.81 -0.84 -3.34
N PRO A 216 9.09 -2.15 -3.60
CA PRO A 216 10.33 -2.80 -3.14
C PRO A 216 11.61 -2.22 -3.76
N ILE A 217 11.50 -1.47 -4.87
CA ILE A 217 12.63 -0.79 -5.52
C ILE A 217 13.23 0.28 -4.59
N ILE A 218 12.41 0.93 -3.76
CA ILE A 218 12.85 2.03 -2.90
C ILE A 218 13.91 1.61 -1.85
N PRO A 219 13.68 0.58 -1.02
CA PRO A 219 14.72 0.09 -0.12
C PRO A 219 15.93 -0.48 -0.88
N LEU A 220 15.74 -1.05 -2.09
CA LEU A 220 16.86 -1.50 -2.92
C LEU A 220 17.78 -0.33 -3.30
N ILE A 221 17.20 0.77 -3.82
CA ILE A 221 17.95 2.00 -4.15
C ILE A 221 18.72 2.48 -2.91
N TYR A 222 18.05 2.55 -1.76
CA TYR A 222 18.69 2.98 -0.51
C TYR A 222 19.90 2.10 -0.15
N TYR A 223 19.72 0.79 -0.01
CA TYR A 223 20.78 -0.09 0.47
C TYR A 223 21.95 -0.23 -0.51
N GLU A 224 21.69 -0.25 -1.82
CA GLU A 224 22.73 -0.37 -2.84
C GLU A 224 23.56 0.92 -2.98
N LEU A 225 22.90 2.09 -3.00
CA LEU A 225 23.63 3.37 -3.05
C LEU A 225 24.42 3.61 -1.76
N LYS A 226 23.87 3.20 -0.61
CA LYS A 226 24.60 3.22 0.68
C LYS A 226 25.86 2.34 0.65
N ARG A 227 25.95 1.34 -0.24
CA ARG A 227 27.13 0.48 -0.41
C ARG A 227 28.04 0.86 -1.57
N ASN A 228 27.77 1.96 -2.27
CA ASN A 228 28.48 2.33 -3.51
C ASN A 228 28.32 1.37 -4.69
N THR A 229 27.22 0.63 -4.76
CA THR A 229 27.04 -0.27 -5.89
C THR A 229 27.03 0.51 -7.19
N ALA A 230 27.71 -0.02 -8.21
CA ALA A 230 27.71 0.56 -9.54
C ALA A 230 26.28 0.72 -10.08
N VAL A 231 26.01 1.86 -10.71
CA VAL A 231 24.66 2.22 -11.20
C VAL A 231 24.08 1.14 -12.13
N SER A 232 24.91 0.54 -13.00
CA SER A 232 24.50 -0.55 -13.89
C SER A 232 24.03 -1.80 -13.13
N VAL A 233 24.66 -2.13 -12.01
CA VAL A 233 24.26 -3.26 -11.15
C VAL A 233 22.98 -2.93 -10.40
N LEU A 234 22.82 -1.70 -9.92
CA LEU A 234 21.56 -1.23 -9.33
C LEU A 234 20.41 -1.36 -10.33
N PHE A 235 20.56 -0.86 -11.56
CA PHE A 235 19.54 -0.98 -12.60
C PHE A 235 19.15 -2.43 -12.89
N LYS A 236 20.12 -3.34 -13.00
CA LYS A 236 19.84 -4.78 -13.17
C LYS A 236 19.00 -5.36 -12.02
N LYS A 237 19.29 -4.96 -10.78
CA LYS A 237 18.53 -5.42 -9.61
C LYS A 237 17.13 -4.81 -9.57
N MET A 238 16.99 -3.53 -9.93
CA MET A 238 15.70 -2.85 -10.08
C MET A 238 14.84 -3.54 -11.14
N ALA A 239 15.43 -3.88 -12.30
CA ALA A 239 14.76 -4.63 -13.35
C ALA A 239 14.30 -6.01 -12.86
N GLY A 240 15.11 -6.70 -12.05
CA GLY A 240 14.72 -7.96 -11.40
C GLY A 240 13.46 -7.84 -10.55
N ILE A 241 13.34 -6.78 -9.73
CA ILE A 241 12.13 -6.50 -8.95
C ILE A 241 10.94 -6.19 -9.88
N ALA A 242 11.13 -5.35 -10.90
CA ALA A 242 10.08 -5.00 -11.85
C ALA A 242 9.53 -6.24 -12.59
N VAL A 243 10.42 -7.09 -13.11
CA VAL A 243 10.07 -8.38 -13.73
C VAL A 243 9.33 -9.28 -12.76
N SER A 244 9.78 -9.37 -11.51
CA SER A 244 9.11 -10.17 -10.48
C SER A 244 7.68 -9.69 -10.22
N GLY A 245 7.49 -8.36 -10.11
CA GLY A 245 6.18 -7.75 -9.98
C GLY A 245 5.26 -8.07 -11.17
N MET A 246 5.77 -7.94 -12.40
CA MET A 246 5.03 -8.30 -13.63
C MET A 246 4.63 -9.78 -13.65
N ILE A 247 5.53 -10.68 -13.26
CA ILE A 247 5.23 -12.13 -13.16
C ILE A 247 4.10 -12.36 -12.15
N GLY A 248 4.15 -11.75 -10.97
CA GLY A 248 3.11 -11.87 -9.95
C GLY A 248 1.73 -11.42 -10.45
N VAL A 249 1.69 -10.28 -11.15
CA VAL A 249 0.45 -9.77 -11.78
C VAL A 249 -0.03 -10.70 -12.89
N ALA A 250 0.86 -11.15 -13.76
CA ALA A 250 0.51 -12.05 -14.87
C ALA A 250 -0.11 -13.35 -14.36
N ILE A 251 0.46 -13.95 -13.31
CA ILE A 251 -0.10 -15.15 -12.67
C ILE A 251 -1.50 -14.88 -12.12
N ALA A 252 -1.70 -13.75 -11.41
CA ALA A 252 -3.02 -13.41 -10.88
C ALA A 252 -4.07 -13.19 -11.98
N VAL A 253 -3.69 -12.54 -13.08
CA VAL A 253 -4.55 -12.35 -14.25
C VAL A 253 -4.87 -13.69 -14.90
N MET A 254 -3.89 -14.57 -15.09
CA MET A 254 -4.13 -15.92 -15.63
C MET A 254 -5.10 -16.71 -14.76
N ILE A 255 -4.94 -16.70 -13.44
CA ILE A 255 -5.86 -17.37 -12.51
C ILE A 255 -7.29 -16.80 -12.66
N THR A 256 -7.41 -15.48 -12.76
CA THR A 256 -8.71 -14.81 -12.98
C THR A 256 -9.33 -15.21 -14.31
N LEU A 257 -8.54 -15.29 -15.38
CA LEU A 257 -9.00 -15.70 -16.71
C LEU A 257 -9.44 -17.17 -16.74
N VAL A 258 -8.71 -18.07 -16.06
CA VAL A 258 -9.09 -19.47 -15.92
C VAL A 258 -10.42 -19.59 -15.16
N GLN A 259 -10.60 -18.83 -14.07
CA GLN A 259 -11.89 -18.76 -13.37
C GLN A 259 -13.01 -18.27 -14.31
N GLY A 260 -12.73 -17.22 -15.09
CA GLY A 260 -13.68 -16.69 -16.07
C GLY A 260 -14.02 -17.67 -17.18
N PHE A 261 -13.05 -18.45 -17.65
CA PHE A 261 -13.30 -19.51 -18.64
C PHE A 261 -14.29 -20.54 -18.10
N PHE A 262 -14.08 -21.04 -16.88
CA PHE A 262 -14.99 -22.01 -16.27
C PHE A 262 -16.39 -21.44 -16.00
N TYR A 263 -16.51 -20.14 -15.74
CA TYR A 263 -17.80 -19.52 -15.46
C TYR A 263 -18.57 -19.07 -16.72
N PHE A 264 -17.89 -18.42 -17.67
CA PHE A 264 -18.50 -17.85 -18.88
C PHE A 264 -18.45 -18.78 -20.09
N GLY A 265 -17.71 -19.89 -20.01
CA GLY A 265 -17.55 -20.89 -21.06
C GLY A 265 -16.55 -20.53 -22.17
N SER A 266 -15.93 -19.34 -22.13
CA SER A 266 -14.89 -18.97 -23.09
C SER A 266 -13.94 -17.89 -22.56
N PHE A 267 -12.70 -17.89 -23.06
CA PHE A 267 -11.72 -16.84 -22.74
C PHE A 267 -12.13 -15.48 -23.29
N SER A 268 -12.76 -15.42 -24.45
CA SER A 268 -13.24 -14.15 -25.03
C SER A 268 -14.20 -13.43 -24.08
N LYS A 269 -15.19 -14.16 -23.53
CA LYS A 269 -16.12 -13.60 -22.53
C LYS A 269 -15.46 -13.29 -21.19
N ALA A 270 -14.42 -14.03 -20.81
CA ALA A 270 -13.66 -13.76 -19.58
C ALA A 270 -12.74 -12.53 -19.68
N ILE A 271 -12.22 -12.23 -20.88
CA ILE A 271 -11.31 -11.11 -21.13
C ILE A 271 -12.08 -9.78 -21.18
N GLU A 272 -13.28 -9.77 -21.77
CA GLU A 272 -14.05 -8.54 -22.01
C GLU A 272 -14.26 -7.69 -20.74
N PRO A 273 -14.70 -8.24 -19.58
CA PRO A 273 -14.88 -7.44 -18.36
C PRO A 273 -13.56 -6.84 -17.83
N ILE A 274 -12.46 -7.56 -17.98
CA ILE A 274 -11.13 -7.11 -17.54
C ILE A 274 -10.65 -5.96 -18.42
N VAL A 275 -10.72 -6.10 -19.74
CA VAL A 275 -10.32 -5.06 -20.70
C VAL A 275 -11.19 -3.82 -20.54
N LYS A 276 -12.52 -3.99 -20.46
CA LYS A 276 -13.45 -2.88 -20.22
C LYS A 276 -13.08 -2.12 -18.96
N LYS A 277 -12.74 -2.82 -17.87
CA LYS A 277 -12.36 -2.17 -16.61
C LYS A 277 -11.03 -1.43 -16.71
N ILE A 278 -10.04 -1.98 -17.43
CA ILE A 278 -8.76 -1.30 -17.68
C ILE A 278 -9.04 0.00 -18.45
N LEU A 279 -9.80 -0.06 -19.54
CA LEU A 279 -10.13 1.11 -20.34
C LEU A 279 -10.87 2.18 -19.53
N ILE A 280 -11.86 1.79 -18.73
CA ILE A 280 -12.59 2.73 -17.86
C ILE A 280 -11.65 3.35 -16.80
N ARG A 281 -10.73 2.58 -16.23
CA ARG A 281 -9.79 3.10 -15.21
C ARG A 281 -8.79 4.07 -15.81
N THR A 282 -8.35 3.84 -17.04
CA THR A 282 -7.33 4.64 -17.72
C THR A 282 -7.95 5.88 -18.39
N LEU A 283 -9.02 5.68 -19.16
CA LEU A 283 -9.61 6.67 -20.08
C LEU A 283 -11.09 6.97 -19.80
N GLY A 284 -11.71 6.34 -18.81
CA GLY A 284 -13.14 6.48 -18.54
C GLY A 284 -13.48 7.38 -17.37
N ASP A 285 -14.77 7.67 -17.27
CA ASP A 285 -15.40 8.16 -16.05
C ASP A 285 -15.72 6.95 -15.16
N ALA A 286 -15.02 6.87 -14.02
CA ALA A 286 -15.18 5.78 -13.07
C ALA A 286 -16.56 5.78 -12.36
N GLY A 287 -17.26 6.91 -12.35
CA GLY A 287 -18.60 7.08 -11.80
C GLY A 287 -19.72 6.65 -12.75
N SER A 288 -19.59 6.90 -14.06
CA SER A 288 -20.59 6.51 -15.06
C SER A 288 -20.31 5.16 -15.73
N ASN A 289 -19.10 4.60 -15.58
CA ASN A 289 -18.60 3.45 -16.34
C ASN A 289 -18.61 3.67 -17.86
N GLU A 290 -18.57 4.94 -18.31
CA GLU A 290 -18.47 5.31 -19.71
C GLU A 290 -17.03 5.70 -20.07
N LEU A 291 -16.67 5.51 -21.33
CA LEU A 291 -15.39 5.98 -21.85
C LEU A 291 -15.52 7.48 -22.14
N VAL A 292 -14.69 8.30 -21.49
CA VAL A 292 -14.66 9.75 -21.72
C VAL A 292 -13.33 10.07 -22.41
N VAL A 293 -13.38 10.21 -23.73
CA VAL A 293 -12.17 10.28 -24.58
C VAL A 293 -11.42 11.62 -24.47
N GLN A 294 -11.95 12.62 -23.75
CA GLN A 294 -11.29 13.92 -23.64
C GLN A 294 -10.25 13.95 -22.51
N PHE A 295 -8.99 13.82 -22.92
CA PHE A 295 -7.83 14.11 -22.09
C PHE A 295 -7.54 15.62 -22.13
N ASP A 296 -7.76 16.31 -21.03
CA ASP A 296 -7.41 17.72 -20.86
C ASP A 296 -6.25 17.87 -19.85
N ILE A 297 -5.20 18.58 -20.26
CA ILE A 297 -4.02 18.89 -19.44
C ILE A 297 -4.43 19.70 -18.20
N TYR A 298 -5.41 20.60 -18.32
CA TYR A 298 -5.91 21.39 -17.21
C TYR A 298 -6.61 20.51 -16.18
N ASP A 299 -7.50 19.62 -16.62
CA ASP A 299 -8.13 18.62 -15.75
C ASP A 299 -7.12 17.68 -15.09
N THR A 300 -6.04 17.33 -15.80
CA THR A 300 -4.95 16.52 -15.27
C THR A 300 -4.22 17.23 -14.13
N VAL A 301 -3.81 18.47 -14.34
CA VAL A 301 -3.14 19.29 -13.32
C VAL A 301 -4.09 19.56 -12.15
N ARG A 302 -5.36 19.88 -12.42
CA ARG A 302 -6.37 20.10 -11.39
C ARG A 302 -6.60 18.85 -10.54
N THR A 303 -6.77 17.68 -11.17
CA THR A 303 -6.93 16.39 -10.47
C THR A 303 -5.72 16.10 -9.59
N PHE A 304 -4.51 16.31 -10.11
CA PHE A 304 -3.27 16.15 -9.37
C PHE A 304 -3.19 17.08 -8.14
N VAL A 305 -3.56 18.35 -8.28
CA VAL A 305 -3.58 19.33 -7.18
C VAL A 305 -4.64 18.97 -6.14
N MET A 306 -5.86 18.59 -6.56
CA MET A 306 -6.92 18.17 -5.64
C MET A 306 -6.54 16.91 -4.86
N PHE A 307 -5.91 15.95 -5.54
CA PHE A 307 -5.38 14.75 -4.93
C PHE A 307 -4.35 15.08 -3.83
N LEU A 308 -3.37 15.94 -4.13
CA LEU A 308 -2.37 16.36 -3.14
C LEU A 308 -2.99 17.05 -1.92
N LYS A 309 -4.04 17.86 -2.13
CA LYS A 309 -4.77 18.51 -1.04
C LYS A 309 -5.48 17.48 -0.14
N LYS A 310 -6.09 16.45 -0.72
CA LYS A 310 -6.85 15.42 0.01
C LYS A 310 -5.96 14.34 0.64
N ALA A 311 -4.76 14.10 0.12
CA ALA A 311 -3.86 13.06 0.62
C ALA A 311 -3.18 13.37 1.97
N MET A 312 -3.43 14.53 2.57
CA MET A 312 -2.63 15.04 3.67
C MET A 312 -3.43 15.08 4.97
N PHE A 313 -3.05 14.18 5.89
CA PHE A 313 -3.07 14.14 7.38
C PHE A 313 -4.15 14.85 8.21
N PHE A 314 -4.61 16.02 7.80
CA PHE A 314 -5.62 16.82 8.48
C PHE A 314 -6.22 17.74 7.42
N ASP A 315 -7.54 17.96 7.43
CA ASP A 315 -8.29 18.85 6.52
C ASP A 315 -7.70 20.29 6.37
N HIS A 316 -6.66 20.65 7.15
CA HIS A 316 -6.09 22.00 7.26
C HIS A 316 -4.56 22.14 7.14
N ILE A 317 -3.75 21.09 6.83
CA ILE A 317 -2.26 21.26 6.73
C ILE A 317 -1.67 20.71 5.40
N PRO A 318 -2.10 21.17 4.20
CA PRO A 318 -1.87 20.43 2.95
C PRO A 318 -0.72 20.95 2.08
N ILE A 319 -0.07 22.08 2.40
CA ILE A 319 0.98 22.65 1.53
C ILE A 319 2.31 22.83 2.25
N PHE A 320 2.25 23.14 3.55
CA PHE A 320 3.44 23.37 4.36
C PHE A 320 4.25 22.09 4.62
N ILE A 321 3.66 20.90 4.67
CA ILE A 321 4.40 19.64 4.90
C ILE A 321 5.10 19.16 3.61
N ILE A 322 4.48 19.30 2.44
CA ILE A 322 5.11 19.00 1.14
C ILE A 322 6.21 20.01 0.83
N LEU A 323 5.97 21.31 1.09
CA LEU A 323 7.00 22.34 0.99
C LEU A 323 8.11 22.13 2.02
N ALA A 324 7.80 21.74 3.26
CA ALA A 324 8.79 21.41 4.27
C ALA A 324 9.59 20.15 3.89
N ALA A 325 8.97 19.11 3.33
CA ALA A 325 9.65 17.92 2.83
C ALA A 325 10.54 18.25 1.62
N GLY A 326 10.08 19.10 0.70
CA GLY A 326 10.86 19.61 -0.43
C GLY A 326 12.02 20.51 0.01
N VAL A 327 11.81 21.38 0.99
CA VAL A 327 12.85 22.23 1.60
C VAL A 327 13.84 21.39 2.41
N LEU A 328 13.38 20.40 3.18
CA LEU A 328 14.22 19.43 3.87
C LEU A 328 15.05 18.62 2.87
N PHE A 329 14.45 18.21 1.76
CA PHE A 329 15.13 17.54 0.65
C PHE A 329 16.21 18.44 0.01
N LEU A 330 15.91 19.73 -0.24
CA LEU A 330 16.90 20.68 -0.76
C LEU A 330 18.02 20.99 0.25
N ILE A 331 17.70 21.06 1.55
CA ILE A 331 18.67 21.21 2.64
C ILE A 331 19.54 19.95 2.75
N MET A 332 18.95 18.75 2.61
CA MET A 332 19.64 17.47 2.54
C MET A 332 20.62 17.43 1.37
N CYS A 333 20.17 17.74 0.16
CA CYS A 333 21.01 17.83 -1.03
C CYS A 333 22.17 18.82 -0.84
N ARG A 334 21.91 20.01 -0.28
CA ARG A 334 22.94 21.03 -0.03
C ARG A 334 23.95 20.59 1.03
N SER A 335 23.52 19.90 2.08
CA SER A 335 24.40 19.36 3.13
C SER A 335 25.26 18.19 2.63
N VAL A 336 24.74 17.33 1.75
CA VAL A 336 25.49 16.29 1.03
C VAL A 336 26.56 16.90 0.13
N LEU A 337 26.21 17.88 -0.71
CA LEU A 337 27.15 18.57 -1.60
C LEU A 337 28.29 19.26 -0.83
N LYS A 338 28.02 19.77 0.38
CA LYS A 338 29.01 20.43 1.24
C LYS A 338 29.90 19.42 1.98
N ALA A 339 29.36 18.26 2.38
CA ALA A 339 30.12 17.16 2.98
C ALA A 339 31.04 16.46 1.97
N MET A 340 30.59 16.32 0.71
CA MET A 340 31.39 15.75 -0.38
C MET A 340 32.58 16.64 -0.80
N ARG A 341 32.53 17.96 -0.54
CA ARG A 341 33.58 18.91 -0.92
C ARG A 341 34.79 18.96 0.04
N LYS A 342 34.74 18.32 1.21
CA LYS A 342 35.90 18.23 2.14
C LYS A 342 35.96 16.85 2.78
N PRO A 343 36.85 15.95 2.36
CA PRO A 343 37.08 14.70 3.07
C PRO A 343 37.74 15.04 4.41
N ARG A 344 36.96 15.01 5.49
CA ARG A 344 37.48 15.05 6.87
C ARG A 344 37.40 13.63 7.42
N GLY A 345 38.50 12.89 7.35
CA GLY A 345 38.63 11.58 7.98
C GLY A 345 37.68 10.47 7.47
N ILE A 346 38.08 9.22 7.69
CA ILE A 346 37.34 8.03 7.23
C ILE A 346 35.95 7.91 7.89
N ASN A 347 35.79 8.39 9.13
CA ASN A 347 34.55 8.29 9.90
C ASN A 347 33.41 9.24 9.47
N ASP A 348 33.69 10.36 8.78
CA ASP A 348 32.65 11.31 8.34
C ASP A 348 32.04 10.96 6.96
N THR A 349 32.56 9.93 6.27
CA THR A 349 32.08 9.53 4.93
C THR A 349 30.79 8.69 4.97
N VAL A 350 30.59 7.90 6.04
CA VAL A 350 29.44 7.00 6.21
C VAL A 350 28.11 7.76 6.38
N PRO A 351 28.02 8.85 7.17
CA PRO A 351 26.82 9.67 7.24
C PRO A 351 26.45 10.33 5.90
N ALA A 352 27.43 10.87 5.17
CA ALA A 352 27.20 11.56 3.89
C ALA A 352 26.58 10.62 2.84
N ARG A 353 27.09 9.39 2.74
CA ARG A 353 26.57 8.39 1.81
C ARG A 353 25.19 7.89 2.18
N THR A 354 24.93 7.74 3.47
CA THR A 354 23.61 7.37 3.98
C THR A 354 22.58 8.46 3.63
N ILE A 355 22.92 9.74 3.81
CA ILE A 355 22.05 10.86 3.43
C ILE A 355 21.84 10.90 1.91
N TYR A 356 22.88 10.69 1.10
CA TYR A 356 22.76 10.62 -0.36
C TYR A 356 21.79 9.49 -0.78
N ALA A 357 22.02 8.28 -0.31
CA ALA A 357 21.18 7.13 -0.63
C ALA A 357 19.72 7.33 -0.20
N LEU A 358 19.53 7.92 0.99
CA LEU A 358 18.21 8.25 1.52
C LEU A 358 17.51 9.31 0.65
N SER A 359 18.24 10.33 0.20
CA SER A 359 17.70 11.37 -0.68
C SER A 359 17.24 10.78 -2.02
N MET A 360 18.05 9.90 -2.62
CA MET A 360 17.68 9.22 -3.86
C MET A 360 16.49 8.28 -3.69
N ALA A 361 16.40 7.58 -2.55
CA ALA A 361 15.25 6.74 -2.24
C ALA A 361 13.97 7.55 -2.05
N VAL A 362 14.04 8.73 -1.39
CA VAL A 362 12.91 9.66 -1.26
C VAL A 362 12.48 10.18 -2.65
N LEU A 363 13.42 10.61 -3.50
CA LEU A 363 13.08 11.02 -4.87
C LEU A 363 12.39 9.91 -5.66
N ALA A 364 12.95 8.71 -5.64
CA ALA A 364 12.35 7.57 -6.33
C ALA A 364 10.97 7.23 -5.76
N SER A 365 10.75 7.43 -4.46
CA SER A 365 9.45 7.18 -3.82
C SER A 365 8.34 8.10 -4.32
N PHE A 366 8.65 9.32 -4.76
CA PHE A 366 7.69 10.17 -5.48
C PHE A 366 7.22 9.48 -6.77
N ALA A 367 8.17 9.09 -7.64
CA ALA A 367 7.84 8.45 -8.91
C ALA A 367 7.01 7.16 -8.71
N VAL A 368 7.35 6.37 -7.69
CA VAL A 368 6.59 5.14 -7.36
C VAL A 368 5.18 5.47 -6.86
N SER A 369 5.01 6.42 -5.94
CA SER A 369 3.70 6.82 -5.41
C SER A 369 2.77 7.37 -6.51
N PHE A 370 3.34 8.01 -7.54
CA PHE A 370 2.60 8.52 -8.70
C PHE A 370 2.43 7.51 -9.85
N SER A 371 3.04 6.32 -9.78
CA SER A 371 2.97 5.34 -10.86
C SER A 371 1.54 4.86 -11.17
N TRP A 372 0.64 4.85 -10.18
CA TRP A 372 -0.77 4.52 -10.39
C TRP A 372 -1.53 5.62 -11.13
N PHE A 373 -1.19 6.89 -10.92
CA PHE A 373 -1.83 8.02 -11.61
C PHE A 373 -1.63 7.93 -13.12
N ALA A 374 -0.45 7.49 -13.55
CA ALA A 374 -0.12 7.34 -14.95
C ALA A 374 -0.99 6.27 -15.64
N VAL A 375 -1.42 5.24 -14.92
CA VAL A 375 -2.14 4.07 -15.50
C VAL A 375 -3.64 4.12 -15.24
N ALA A 376 -4.08 4.76 -14.15
CA ALA A 376 -5.47 4.81 -13.71
C ALA A 376 -5.92 6.25 -13.45
N PHE A 377 -5.63 7.13 -14.40
CA PHE A 377 -5.98 8.55 -14.34
C PHE A 377 -7.49 8.75 -14.17
N GLY A 378 -8.30 8.11 -15.02
CA GLY A 378 -9.77 8.16 -14.93
C GLY A 378 -10.31 7.74 -13.57
N HIS A 379 -9.76 6.67 -12.97
CA HIS A 379 -10.14 6.26 -11.61
C HIS A 379 -9.80 7.33 -10.56
N THR A 380 -8.63 7.96 -10.68
CA THR A 380 -8.15 8.92 -9.68
C THR A 380 -8.88 10.25 -9.73
N ARG A 381 -9.47 10.62 -10.88
CA ARG A 381 -10.33 11.81 -11.04
C ARG A 381 -11.57 11.78 -10.14
N TYR A 382 -12.13 10.61 -9.88
CA TYR A 382 -13.39 10.46 -9.13
C TYR A 382 -13.20 9.87 -7.72
N HIS A 383 -12.14 9.11 -7.50
CA HIS A 383 -11.85 8.43 -6.23
C HIS A 383 -10.68 9.05 -5.48
N ASP A 384 -10.71 10.38 -5.32
CA ASP A 384 -9.59 11.15 -4.78
C ASP A 384 -9.23 10.80 -3.33
N LEU A 385 -10.20 10.49 -2.47
CA LEU A 385 -9.96 10.05 -1.08
C LEU A 385 -9.35 8.65 -1.00
N HIS A 386 -9.78 7.71 -1.86
CA HIS A 386 -9.26 6.33 -1.87
C HIS A 386 -7.79 6.31 -2.33
N CYS A 387 -7.45 7.10 -3.34
CA CYS A 387 -6.08 7.13 -3.85
C CYS A 387 -5.05 7.66 -2.85
N THR A 388 -5.45 8.29 -1.73
CA THR A 388 -4.53 8.96 -0.78
C THR A 388 -3.52 7.99 -0.15
N ILE A 389 -3.90 6.71 0.00
CA ILE A 389 -3.03 5.64 0.50
C ILE A 389 -1.77 5.45 -0.36
N LEU A 390 -1.82 5.84 -1.65
CA LEU A 390 -0.69 5.78 -2.57
C LEU A 390 0.48 6.67 -2.13
N MET A 391 0.23 7.73 -1.36
CA MET A 391 1.29 8.58 -0.84
C MET A 391 1.99 7.94 0.37
N PHE A 392 1.31 7.04 1.07
CA PHE A 392 1.89 6.33 2.22
C PHE A 392 2.87 5.24 1.81
N LEU A 393 2.56 4.58 0.70
CA LEU A 393 3.39 3.55 0.10
C LEU A 393 4.03 4.09 -1.18
N PRO A 394 5.34 4.34 -1.26
CA PRO A 394 6.33 4.35 -0.18
C PRO A 394 6.69 5.76 0.36
N LEU A 395 6.21 6.85 -0.24
CA LEU A 395 6.74 8.19 -0.01
C LEU A 395 6.68 8.67 1.44
N PHE A 396 5.51 8.70 2.07
CA PHE A 396 5.39 9.21 3.44
C PHE A 396 6.12 8.33 4.45
N CYS A 397 6.12 7.00 4.26
CA CYS A 397 6.95 6.12 5.10
C CYS A 397 8.43 6.51 5.03
N MET A 398 8.94 6.84 3.84
CA MET A 398 10.30 7.31 3.66
C MET A 398 10.55 8.69 4.27
N LEU A 399 9.63 9.63 4.10
CA LEU A 399 9.75 10.98 4.67
C LEU A 399 9.76 10.95 6.20
N PHE A 400 8.83 10.23 6.82
CA PHE A 400 8.74 10.17 8.29
C PHE A 400 9.94 9.51 8.93
N ALA A 401 10.51 8.49 8.28
CA ALA A 401 11.73 7.85 8.76
C ALA A 401 12.97 8.74 8.57
N SER A 402 13.04 9.49 7.47
CA SER A 402 14.23 10.24 7.07
C SER A 402 14.41 11.58 7.77
N VAL A 403 13.33 12.33 7.99
CA VAL A 403 13.42 13.70 8.53
C VAL A 403 14.12 13.74 9.90
N PRO A 404 13.73 12.94 10.91
CA PRO A 404 14.38 12.98 12.22
C PRO A 404 15.86 12.54 12.16
N PHE A 405 16.18 11.58 11.29
CA PHE A 405 17.55 11.09 11.09
C PHE A 405 18.47 12.18 10.55
N VAL A 406 17.98 12.93 9.56
CA VAL A 406 18.71 14.04 8.94
C VAL A 406 18.91 15.18 9.93
N LEU A 407 17.85 15.57 10.63
CA LEU A 407 17.91 16.63 11.65
C LEU A 407 18.92 16.28 12.74
N LYS A 408 18.89 15.04 13.25
CA LYS A 408 19.87 14.53 14.22
C LYS A 408 21.29 14.62 13.67
N THR A 409 21.50 14.18 12.44
CA THR A 409 22.84 14.19 11.82
C THR A 409 23.36 15.62 11.65
N PHE A 410 22.51 16.55 11.21
CA PHE A 410 22.85 17.96 11.04
C PHE A 410 23.19 18.62 12.39
N TYR A 411 22.39 18.37 13.43
CA TYR A 411 22.63 18.86 14.78
C TYR A 411 24.00 18.42 15.32
N CYS A 412 24.32 17.12 15.19
CA CYS A 412 25.62 16.58 15.59
C CYS A 412 26.80 17.22 14.84
N CYS A 413 26.65 17.50 13.53
CA CYS A 413 27.68 18.13 12.72
C CYS A 413 27.91 19.62 13.06
N LEU A 414 26.87 20.34 13.48
CA LEU A 414 26.98 21.76 13.87
C LEU A 414 27.62 21.95 15.24
N ILE A 415 27.25 21.14 16.23
CA ILE A 415 27.74 21.30 17.61
C ILE A 415 29.21 20.88 17.75
N LYS A 416 29.64 19.79 17.10
CA LYS A 416 31.06 19.40 17.08
C LYS A 416 31.97 20.45 16.45
N LYS A 417 31.43 21.37 15.63
CA LYS A 417 32.19 22.49 15.05
C LYS A 417 32.28 23.72 15.95
N ARG A 418 31.51 23.78 17.04
CA ARG A 418 31.54 24.90 18.01
C ARG A 418 32.39 24.59 19.25
N LEU A 419 32.73 23.32 19.46
CA LEU A 419 33.50 22.85 20.62
C LEU A 419 34.98 22.54 20.28
N ASN A 420 35.36 22.69 19.01
CA ASN A 420 36.73 22.69 18.50
C ASN A 420 36.94 24.01 17.77
#